data_AF-A0A6A4IMW5-F1
#
_entry.id   AF-A0A6A4IMW5-F1
#
_cell.length_a   1.000
_cell.length_b   1.000
_cell.length_c   1.000
_cell.angle_alpha   90.00
_cell.angle_beta   90.00
_cell.angle_gamma   90.00
#
_symmetry.space_group_name_H-M   'P 1'
#
loop_
_entity.id
_entity.type
_entity.pdbx_description
1 polymer ?
#
loop_
_entity_poly.entity_id
_entity_poly.type
_entity_poly.pdbx_seq_one_letter_code
_entity_poly.pdbx_strand_id
1 'polypeptide(L)'
;MAPTLSPETFKHALRLILDSLRSSHGDEVNALIRLLTILLQDSPQMFPATLRQLDISGIWLFIAKICGGAEVHDPTTSVETFHCIVTITTALVRLRRDLVLLTIPHLGIILRRLIQSMQTPRPNLGPKQSAMVSRGLPSWINTQEPLGVEESKALSRLLESLNTKTVIKKLTTSTTAPPKAESLAKPFSKHAAYVLKAYVESLNNPLCVLSAVVRKELQPGLYALCGMLNDYSRDALMASATDAGEKALEYEKQRYVGKG
;
A
#
# COMPACT_ATOMS: atom_id res chain seq x y z
N MET A 1 19.08 -12.35 -24.03
CA MET A 1 17.65 -12.65 -23.83
C MET A 1 17.54 -13.43 -22.52
N ALA A 2 16.81 -12.91 -21.53
CA ALA A 2 16.55 -13.66 -20.31
C ALA A 2 15.54 -14.79 -20.59
N PRO A 3 15.72 -16.00 -20.05
CA PRO A 3 14.78 -17.09 -20.25
C PRO A 3 13.41 -16.74 -19.66
N THR A 4 12.36 -16.75 -20.49
CA THR A 4 10.98 -16.53 -20.01
C THR A 4 10.48 -17.79 -19.31
N LEU A 5 10.09 -17.67 -18.04
CA LEU A 5 9.44 -18.74 -17.28
C LEU A 5 8.16 -19.21 -17.98
N SER A 6 7.92 -20.51 -18.01
CA SER A 6 6.63 -21.03 -18.50
C SER A 6 5.49 -20.67 -17.53
N PRO A 7 4.23 -20.52 -17.99
CA PRO A 7 3.09 -20.24 -17.12
C PRO A 7 2.90 -21.25 -15.98
N GLU A 8 3.18 -22.54 -16.23
CA GLU A 8 3.09 -23.59 -15.22
C GLU A 8 4.22 -23.49 -14.20
N THR A 9 5.45 -23.18 -14.63
CA THR A 9 6.57 -22.94 -13.71
C THR A 9 6.29 -21.73 -12.82
N PHE A 10 5.75 -20.65 -13.37
CA PHE A 10 5.35 -19.47 -12.61
C PHE A 10 4.30 -19.82 -11.55
N LYS A 11 3.25 -20.55 -11.93
CA LYS A 11 2.18 -20.96 -11.03
C LYS A 11 2.66 -21.88 -9.91
N HIS A 12 3.58 -22.79 -10.23
CA HIS A 12 4.18 -23.67 -9.23
C HIS A 12 5.06 -22.87 -8.25
N ALA A 13 5.91 -21.98 -8.76
CA ALA A 13 6.74 -21.11 -7.93
C ALA A 13 5.89 -20.22 -7.00
N LEU A 14 4.82 -19.63 -7.53
CA LEU A 14 3.92 -18.81 -6.73
C LEU A 14 3.24 -19.61 -5.61
N ARG A 15 2.79 -20.83 -5.88
CA ARG A 15 2.20 -21.70 -4.86
C ARG A 15 3.20 -22.08 -3.79
N LEU A 16 4.41 -22.50 -4.19
CA LEU A 16 5.48 -22.82 -3.25
C LEU A 16 5.76 -21.64 -2.32
N ILE A 17 5.88 -20.42 -2.87
CA ILE A 17 6.06 -19.20 -2.08
C ILE A 17 4.88 -19.02 -1.11
N LEU A 18 3.64 -19.04 -1.61
CA LEU A 18 2.45 -18.83 -0.78
C LEU A 18 2.28 -19.90 0.31
N ASP A 19 2.72 -21.13 0.08
CA ASP A 19 2.68 -22.22 1.06
C ASP A 19 3.79 -22.07 2.09
N SER A 20 5.03 -21.79 1.68
CA SER A 20 6.15 -21.48 2.58
C SER A 20 5.85 -20.29 3.50
N LEU A 21 5.09 -19.32 3.01
CA LEU A 21 4.71 -18.13 3.77
C LEU A 21 3.78 -18.37 4.95
N ARG A 22 3.04 -19.48 4.93
CA ARG A 22 2.16 -19.85 6.04
C ARG A 22 2.97 -20.22 7.29
N SER A 23 4.15 -20.82 7.10
CA SER A 23 5.03 -21.29 8.17
C SER A 23 6.26 -20.42 8.40
N SER A 24 6.58 -19.47 7.51
CA SER A 24 7.84 -18.71 7.58
C SER A 24 7.87 -17.71 8.74
N HIS A 25 9.06 -17.56 9.34
CA HIS A 25 9.38 -16.58 10.37
C HIS A 25 10.70 -15.85 10.05
N GLY A 26 10.82 -14.58 10.47
CA GLY A 26 12.07 -13.81 10.36
C GLY A 26 12.58 -13.65 8.92
N ASP A 27 13.87 -13.92 8.71
CA ASP A 27 14.59 -13.71 7.45
C ASP A 27 13.96 -14.42 6.24
N GLU A 28 13.29 -15.55 6.45
CA GLU A 28 12.58 -16.28 5.39
C GLU A 28 11.49 -15.42 4.74
N VAL A 29 10.82 -14.57 5.52
CA VAL A 29 9.78 -13.66 5.04
C VAL A 29 10.38 -12.64 4.06
N ASN A 30 11.58 -12.12 4.36
CA ASN A 30 12.29 -11.17 3.50
C ASN A 30 12.77 -11.83 2.19
N ALA A 31 13.20 -13.09 2.23
CA ALA A 31 13.52 -13.82 1.02
C ALA A 31 12.27 -14.07 0.16
N LEU A 32 11.16 -14.49 0.78
CA LEU A 32 9.92 -14.82 0.09
C LEU A 32 9.26 -13.58 -0.53
N ILE A 33 9.31 -12.41 0.12
CA ILE A 33 8.80 -11.18 -0.47
C ILE A 33 9.64 -10.70 -1.66
N ARG A 34 10.96 -10.87 -1.62
CA ARG A 34 11.85 -10.57 -2.76
C ARG A 34 11.56 -11.49 -3.93
N LEU A 35 11.47 -12.81 -3.67
CA LEU A 35 11.12 -13.79 -4.69
C LEU A 35 9.76 -13.50 -5.32
N LEU A 36 8.76 -13.16 -4.51
CA LEU A 36 7.47 -12.73 -5.00
C LEU A 36 7.63 -11.50 -5.90
N THR A 37 8.34 -10.46 -5.44
CA THR A 37 8.57 -9.23 -6.21
C THR A 37 9.22 -9.50 -7.57
N ILE A 38 10.30 -10.30 -7.60
CA ILE A 38 10.99 -10.72 -8.81
C ILE A 38 10.02 -11.44 -9.75
N LEU A 39 9.25 -12.41 -9.24
CA LEU A 39 8.26 -13.13 -10.05
C LEU A 39 7.22 -12.19 -10.67
N LEU A 40 6.75 -11.17 -9.94
CA LEU A 40 5.78 -10.21 -10.48
C LEU A 40 6.41 -9.23 -11.49
N GLN A 41 7.68 -8.86 -11.32
CA GLN A 41 8.37 -7.89 -12.17
C GLN A 41 8.92 -8.50 -13.47
N ASP A 42 9.52 -9.68 -13.41
CA ASP A 42 10.27 -10.25 -14.54
C ASP A 42 9.38 -10.91 -15.60
N SER A 43 8.11 -11.16 -15.28
CA SER A 43 7.16 -11.83 -16.16
C SER A 43 5.92 -10.99 -16.53
N PRO A 44 6.05 -9.71 -16.93
CA PRO A 44 4.92 -8.78 -17.05
C PRO A 44 3.89 -9.20 -18.13
N GLN A 45 4.31 -10.02 -19.11
CA GLN A 45 3.43 -10.50 -20.17
C GLN A 45 2.62 -11.73 -19.76
N MET A 46 3.19 -12.62 -18.95
CA MET A 46 2.54 -13.87 -18.53
C MET A 46 1.80 -13.71 -17.20
N PHE A 47 2.30 -12.82 -16.35
CA PHE A 47 1.78 -12.52 -15.04
C PHE A 47 0.27 -12.24 -15.02
N PRO A 48 -0.29 -11.39 -15.91
CA PRO A 48 -1.70 -11.09 -15.86
C PRO A 48 -2.59 -12.28 -16.23
N ALA A 49 -2.12 -13.21 -17.06
CA ALA A 49 -2.94 -14.33 -17.50
C ALA A 49 -3.05 -15.45 -16.44
N THR A 50 -2.00 -15.64 -15.63
CA THR A 50 -1.89 -16.83 -14.77
C THR A 50 -2.52 -16.65 -13.39
N LEU A 51 -2.51 -15.43 -12.84
CA LEU A 51 -3.06 -15.18 -11.51
C LEU A 51 -4.56 -15.46 -11.41
N ARG A 52 -4.97 -16.10 -10.32
CA ARG A 52 -6.37 -16.31 -9.96
C ARG A 52 -6.73 -15.51 -8.72
N GLN A 53 -8.04 -15.38 -8.47
CA GLN A 53 -8.54 -14.67 -7.30
C GLN A 53 -7.98 -15.23 -5.98
N LEU A 54 -7.85 -16.55 -5.87
CA LEU A 54 -7.29 -17.19 -4.67
C LEU A 54 -5.83 -16.80 -4.42
N ASP A 55 -5.04 -16.67 -5.49
CA ASP A 55 -3.63 -16.29 -5.40
C ASP A 55 -3.50 -14.85 -4.87
N ILE A 56 -4.33 -13.93 -5.37
CA ILE A 56 -4.37 -12.53 -4.91
C ILE A 56 -4.73 -12.44 -3.42
N SER A 57 -5.73 -13.21 -2.96
CA SER A 57 -6.07 -13.25 -1.54
C SER A 57 -4.90 -13.75 -0.69
N GLY A 58 -4.16 -14.76 -1.16
CA GLY A 58 -2.95 -15.24 -0.51
C GLY A 58 -1.85 -14.17 -0.43
N ILE A 59 -1.60 -13.45 -1.53
CA ILE A 59 -0.64 -12.34 -1.57
C ILE A 59 -1.04 -11.23 -0.59
N TRP A 60 -2.33 -10.86 -0.55
CA TRP A 60 -2.80 -9.84 0.38
C TRP A 60 -2.69 -10.25 1.84
N LEU A 61 -3.06 -11.48 2.17
CA LEU A 61 -2.90 -12.00 3.52
C LEU A 61 -1.43 -11.98 3.95
N PHE A 62 -0.54 -12.35 3.03
CA PHE A 62 0.89 -12.30 3.26
C PHE A 62 1.38 -10.87 3.54
N ILE A 63 1.08 -9.92 2.66
CA ILE A 63 1.48 -8.52 2.86
C ILE A 63 0.87 -7.97 4.15
N ALA A 64 -0.38 -8.30 4.46
CA ALA A 64 -1.02 -7.88 5.71
C ALA A 64 -0.32 -8.44 6.95
N LYS A 65 0.16 -9.69 6.90
CA LYS A 65 0.98 -10.30 7.97
C LYS A 65 2.31 -9.55 8.13
N ILE A 66 3.00 -9.26 7.03
CA ILE A 66 4.29 -8.52 7.05
C ILE A 66 4.13 -7.09 7.57
N CYS A 67 3.02 -6.43 7.21
CA CYS A 67 2.72 -5.07 7.66
C CYS A 67 2.01 -5.02 9.03
N GLY A 68 1.83 -6.17 9.69
CA GLY A 68 1.23 -6.26 11.02
C GLY A 68 2.19 -5.83 12.11
N GLY A 69 1.65 -5.43 13.26
CA GLY A 69 2.46 -5.12 14.45
C GLY A 69 3.22 -6.34 14.95
N ALA A 70 4.45 -6.14 15.43
CA ALA A 70 5.32 -7.22 15.91
C ALA A 70 5.85 -6.94 17.32
N GLU A 71 6.13 -7.99 18.09
CA GLU A 71 6.76 -7.84 19.42
C GLU A 71 8.29 -7.73 19.32
N VAL A 72 8.86 -8.34 18.29
CA VAL A 72 10.29 -8.39 18.01
C VAL A 72 10.54 -7.71 16.67
N HIS A 73 11.55 -6.84 16.65
CA HIS A 73 11.93 -6.07 15.48
C HIS A 73 13.35 -6.42 15.06
N ASP A 74 13.60 -6.26 13.77
CA ASP A 74 14.92 -6.37 13.16
C ASP A 74 15.84 -5.27 13.70
N PRO A 75 17.16 -5.51 13.80
CA PRO A 75 18.11 -4.53 14.32
C PRO A 75 18.23 -3.29 13.44
N THR A 76 17.80 -3.34 12.19
CA THR A 76 17.81 -2.23 11.23
C THR A 76 16.53 -2.23 10.41
N THR A 77 16.09 -1.08 9.93
CA THR A 77 14.91 -1.01 9.06
C THR A 77 15.21 -1.57 7.67
N SER A 78 14.42 -2.53 7.21
CA SER A 78 14.51 -3.04 5.84
C SER A 78 13.72 -2.16 4.87
N VAL A 79 14.38 -1.14 4.35
CA VAL A 79 13.85 -0.28 3.26
C VAL A 79 13.49 -1.11 2.02
N GLU A 80 14.25 -2.16 1.75
CA GLU A 80 13.99 -3.06 0.63
C GLU A 80 12.65 -3.81 0.77
N THR A 81 12.33 -4.28 1.99
CA THR A 81 11.04 -4.93 2.26
C THR A 81 9.88 -3.98 1.98
N PHE A 82 10.00 -2.71 2.37
CA PHE A 82 9.01 -1.69 2.03
C PHE A 82 8.83 -1.51 0.51
N HIS A 83 9.92 -1.34 -0.23
CA HIS A 83 9.86 -1.18 -1.70
C HIS A 83 9.31 -2.43 -2.40
N CYS A 84 9.59 -3.63 -1.90
CA CYS A 84 8.97 -4.86 -2.36
C CYS A 84 7.45 -4.83 -2.18
N ILE A 85 6.96 -4.45 -0.99
CA ILE A 85 5.51 -4.34 -0.70
C ILE A 85 4.85 -3.33 -1.65
N VAL A 86 5.44 -2.14 -1.81
CA VAL A 86 4.92 -1.08 -2.69
C VAL A 86 4.91 -1.54 -4.14
N THR A 87 5.97 -2.22 -4.59
CA THR A 87 6.11 -2.76 -5.94
C THR A 87 5.06 -3.82 -6.23
N ILE A 88 4.91 -4.80 -5.34
CA ILE A 88 3.90 -5.86 -5.46
C ILE A 88 2.51 -5.22 -5.54
N THR A 89 2.18 -4.33 -4.60
CA THR A 89 0.87 -3.67 -4.54
C THR A 89 0.60 -2.87 -5.82
N THR A 90 1.58 -2.12 -6.31
CA THR A 90 1.50 -1.36 -7.56
C THR A 90 1.28 -2.29 -8.76
N ALA A 91 2.02 -3.40 -8.83
CA ALA A 91 1.88 -4.38 -9.90
C ALA A 91 0.48 -5.01 -9.90
N LEU A 92 -0.06 -5.36 -8.72
CA LEU A 92 -1.42 -5.90 -8.60
C LEU A 92 -2.47 -4.89 -9.07
N VAL A 93 -2.39 -3.64 -8.59
CA VAL A 93 -3.30 -2.55 -9.00
C VAL A 93 -3.26 -2.32 -10.51
N ARG A 94 -2.06 -2.32 -11.11
CA ARG A 94 -1.89 -1.98 -12.53
C ARG A 94 -2.23 -3.12 -13.46
N LEU A 95 -1.74 -4.32 -13.15
CA LEU A 95 -1.75 -5.46 -14.06
C LEU A 95 -3.00 -6.34 -13.88
N ARG A 96 -3.56 -6.41 -12.67
CA ARG A 96 -4.72 -7.26 -12.32
C ARG A 96 -5.81 -6.52 -11.57
N ARG A 97 -6.14 -5.33 -12.04
CA ARG A 97 -7.25 -4.51 -11.53
C ARG A 97 -8.53 -5.34 -11.33
N ASP A 98 -8.86 -6.24 -12.27
CA ASP A 98 -10.03 -7.13 -12.21
C ASP A 98 -10.10 -7.96 -10.94
N LEU A 99 -8.97 -8.51 -10.48
CA LEU A 99 -8.92 -9.28 -9.25
C LEU A 99 -8.84 -8.38 -8.00
N VAL A 100 -8.16 -7.24 -8.12
CA VAL A 100 -8.10 -6.26 -7.03
C VAL A 100 -9.49 -5.71 -6.71
N LEU A 101 -10.37 -5.54 -7.70
CA LEU A 101 -11.76 -5.12 -7.49
C LEU A 101 -12.51 -6.02 -6.49
N LEU A 102 -12.24 -7.33 -6.52
CA LEU A 102 -12.86 -8.32 -5.63
C LEU A 102 -12.26 -8.33 -4.22
N THR A 103 -11.12 -7.65 -4.04
CA THR A 103 -10.32 -7.68 -2.81
C THR A 103 -9.97 -6.27 -2.31
N ILE A 104 -10.71 -5.24 -2.73
CA ILE A 104 -10.51 -3.84 -2.35
C ILE A 104 -10.35 -3.62 -0.82
N PRO A 105 -11.13 -4.27 0.06
CA PRO A 105 -10.94 -4.10 1.50
C PRO A 105 -9.53 -4.44 1.96
N HIS A 106 -8.89 -5.47 1.38
CA HIS A 106 -7.53 -5.86 1.70
C HIS A 106 -6.52 -4.81 1.25
N LEU A 107 -6.67 -4.28 0.04
CA LEU A 107 -5.87 -3.16 -0.45
C LEU A 107 -5.97 -1.96 0.50
N GLY A 108 -7.18 -1.61 0.94
CA GLY A 108 -7.39 -0.54 1.91
C GLY A 108 -6.66 -0.76 3.24
N ILE A 109 -6.67 -2.00 3.76
CA ILE A 109 -5.93 -2.36 4.98
C ILE A 109 -4.43 -2.18 4.78
N ILE A 110 -3.89 -2.66 3.65
CA ILE A 110 -2.45 -2.57 3.36
C ILE A 110 -2.01 -1.11 3.25
N LEU A 111 -2.75 -0.28 2.51
CA LEU A 111 -2.43 1.15 2.37
C LEU A 111 -2.49 1.89 3.72
N ARG A 112 -3.44 1.55 4.60
CA ARG A 112 -3.48 2.09 5.97
C ARG A 112 -2.23 1.72 6.77
N ARG A 113 -1.81 0.45 6.71
CA ARG A 113 -0.60 -0.01 7.41
C ARG A 113 0.66 0.65 6.86
N LEU A 114 0.75 0.83 5.54
CA LEU A 114 1.87 1.54 4.92
C LEU A 114 1.94 3.01 5.35
N ILE A 115 0.80 3.70 5.48
CA ILE A 115 0.76 5.06 6.04
C ILE A 115 1.24 5.07 7.50
N GLN A 116 0.78 4.12 8.31
CA GLN A 116 1.18 4.01 9.72
C GLN A 116 2.67 3.69 9.89
N SER A 117 3.26 2.90 8.98
CA SER A 117 4.71 2.61 9.01
C SER A 117 5.61 3.82 8.77
N MET A 118 5.07 4.92 8.23
CA MET A 118 5.83 6.15 8.02
C MET A 118 6.03 6.96 9.31
N GLN A 119 5.42 6.54 10.42
CA GLN A 119 5.50 7.24 11.70
C GLN A 119 6.85 6.99 12.38
N THR A 120 7.39 8.03 13.02
CA THR A 120 8.57 7.93 13.88
C THR A 120 8.13 8.15 15.33
N PRO A 121 8.61 7.35 16.31
CA PRO A 121 8.39 7.66 17.71
C PRO A 121 8.97 9.03 18.06
N ARG A 122 8.30 9.78 18.93
CA ARG A 122 8.82 11.05 19.40
C ARG A 122 10.11 10.87 20.21
N PRO A 123 11.00 11.88 20.24
CA PRO A 123 12.14 11.86 21.15
C PRO A 123 11.63 11.84 22.60
N ASN A 124 12.43 11.25 23.51
CA ASN A 124 12.19 11.23 24.96
C ASN A 124 10.95 10.45 25.43
N LEU A 125 10.48 9.46 24.66
CA LEU A 125 9.46 8.54 25.14
C LEU A 125 10.02 7.62 26.24
N GLY A 126 9.21 7.39 27.27
CA GLY A 126 9.54 6.41 28.29
C GLY A 126 9.53 4.98 27.72
N PRO A 127 10.24 4.00 28.33
CA PRO A 127 10.38 2.65 27.78
C PRO A 127 9.05 1.95 27.45
N LYS A 128 8.01 2.16 28.28
CA LYS A 128 6.66 1.62 28.03
C LYS A 128 5.99 2.22 26.80
N GLN A 129 6.13 3.53 26.59
CA GLN A 129 5.55 4.22 25.43
C GLN A 129 6.30 3.83 24.16
N SER A 130 7.63 3.77 24.21
CA SER A 130 8.47 3.30 23.10
C SER A 130 8.11 1.86 22.69
N ALA A 131 7.95 0.96 23.67
CA ALA A 131 7.52 -0.42 23.41
C ALA A 131 6.11 -0.47 22.80
N MET A 132 5.18 0.39 23.24
CA MET A 132 3.83 0.45 22.68
C MET A 132 3.83 0.93 21.23
N VAL A 133 4.64 1.94 20.90
CA VAL A 133 4.82 2.39 19.51
C VAL A 133 5.44 1.30 18.66
N SER A 134 6.53 0.68 19.14
CA SER A 134 7.22 -0.40 18.44
C SER A 134 6.27 -1.54 18.10
N ARG A 135 5.47 -2.01 19.07
CA ARG A 135 4.48 -3.09 18.86
C ARG A 135 3.43 -2.81 17.79
N GLY A 136 3.17 -1.53 17.49
CA GLY A 136 2.27 -1.12 16.43
C GLY A 136 2.89 -1.18 15.03
N LEU A 137 4.21 -1.26 14.93
CA LEU A 137 4.97 -1.23 13.69
C LEU A 137 5.32 -2.64 13.19
N PRO A 138 5.52 -2.81 11.89
CA PRO A 138 6.08 -4.02 11.30
C PRO A 138 7.44 -4.43 11.89
N SER A 139 7.70 -5.74 11.95
CA SER A 139 8.96 -6.29 12.48
C SER A 139 10.19 -5.77 11.73
N TRP A 140 10.06 -5.53 10.42
CA TRP A 140 11.14 -5.03 9.56
C TRP A 140 11.40 -3.52 9.70
N ILE A 141 10.72 -2.83 10.63
CA ILE A 141 10.97 -1.43 10.97
C ILE A 141 11.63 -1.34 12.34
N ASN A 142 12.83 -0.76 12.37
CA ASN A 142 13.44 -0.27 13.58
C ASN A 142 12.99 1.17 13.85
N THR A 143 12.48 1.41 15.05
CA THR A 143 12.04 2.74 15.52
C THR A 143 13.13 3.83 15.51
N GLN A 144 14.41 3.44 15.57
CA GLN A 144 15.56 4.36 15.51
C GLN A 144 15.95 4.71 14.07
N GLU A 145 15.51 3.93 13.09
CA GLU A 145 15.81 4.10 11.67
C GLU A 145 14.49 4.17 10.88
N PRO A 146 13.64 5.18 11.11
CA PRO A 146 12.34 5.27 10.44
C PRO A 146 12.49 5.40 8.91
N LEU A 147 11.41 5.09 8.19
CA LEU A 147 11.34 5.27 6.74
C LEU A 147 11.48 6.75 6.34
N GLY A 148 12.09 6.99 5.18
CA GLY A 148 12.53 8.31 4.75
C GLY A 148 11.72 8.92 3.61
N VAL A 149 12.40 9.82 2.90
CA VAL A 149 11.87 10.64 1.81
C VAL A 149 11.55 9.80 0.57
N GLU A 150 12.41 8.84 0.23
CA GLU A 150 12.20 8.01 -0.96
C GLU A 150 11.06 7.01 -0.77
N GLU A 151 10.88 6.50 0.44
CA GLU A 151 9.79 5.59 0.80
C GLU A 151 8.44 6.33 0.77
N SER A 152 8.39 7.56 1.29
CA SER A 152 7.19 8.41 1.20
C SER A 152 6.83 8.75 -0.24
N LYS A 153 7.80 9.07 -1.10
CA LYS A 153 7.56 9.26 -2.55
C LYS A 153 7.02 7.99 -3.21
N ALA A 154 7.59 6.83 -2.89
CA ALA A 154 7.14 5.55 -3.45
C ALA A 154 5.69 5.24 -3.03
N LEU A 155 5.33 5.47 -1.77
CA LEU A 155 3.96 5.33 -1.30
C LEU A 155 3.02 6.35 -1.95
N SER A 156 3.44 7.62 -2.09
CA SER A 156 2.65 8.63 -2.80
C SER A 156 2.30 8.18 -4.21
N ARG A 157 3.29 7.71 -4.98
CA ARG A 157 3.09 7.22 -6.35
C ARG A 157 2.15 6.02 -6.41
N LEU A 158 2.23 5.12 -5.44
CA LEU A 158 1.27 4.01 -5.32
C LEU A 158 -0.15 4.52 -5.12
N LEU A 159 -0.37 5.50 -4.24
CA LEU A 159 -1.69 6.10 -4.03
C LEU A 159 -2.22 6.79 -5.30
N GLU A 160 -1.37 7.54 -6.00
CA GLU A 160 -1.71 8.16 -7.30
C GLU A 160 -2.09 7.11 -8.34
N SER A 161 -1.42 5.95 -8.34
CA SER A 161 -1.65 4.87 -9.32
C SER A 161 -3.07 4.30 -9.27
N LEU A 162 -3.80 4.46 -8.17
CA LEU A 162 -5.21 4.06 -8.05
C LEU A 162 -6.14 4.86 -8.98
N ASN A 163 -5.76 6.10 -9.33
CA ASN A 163 -6.48 6.95 -10.27
C ASN A 163 -6.09 6.68 -11.73
N THR A 164 -4.97 5.99 -11.97
CA THR A 164 -4.51 5.67 -13.32
C THR A 164 -5.48 4.70 -13.98
N LYS A 165 -5.93 5.05 -15.19
CA LYS A 165 -6.76 4.15 -16.00
C LYS A 165 -5.88 3.04 -16.57
N THR A 166 -6.30 1.79 -16.36
CA THR A 166 -5.60 0.61 -16.88
C THR A 166 -6.48 -0.16 -17.85
N VAL A 167 -5.84 -0.83 -18.80
CA VAL A 167 -6.53 -1.72 -19.76
C VAL A 167 -6.13 -3.14 -19.41
N ILE A 168 -7.10 -3.95 -19.02
CA ILE A 168 -6.87 -5.35 -18.70
C ILE A 168 -7.01 -6.14 -19.99
N LYS A 169 -5.93 -6.77 -20.44
CA LYS A 169 -5.98 -7.72 -21.57
C LYS A 169 -6.65 -9.00 -21.08
N LYS A 170 -7.94 -9.17 -21.36
CA LYS A 170 -8.64 -10.45 -21.13
C LYS A 170 -8.24 -11.41 -22.25
N LEU A 171 -7.75 -12.60 -21.90
CA LEU A 171 -7.27 -13.60 -22.86
C LEU A 171 -8.41 -14.38 -23.54
N THR A 172 -9.66 -14.25 -23.08
CA THR A 172 -10.77 -15.12 -23.50
C THR A 172 -12.03 -14.36 -23.87
N THR A 173 -12.65 -14.85 -24.96
CA THR A 173 -14.01 -14.61 -25.52
C THR A 173 -14.28 -13.29 -26.21
N SER A 174 -14.03 -13.28 -27.54
CA SER A 174 -14.97 -12.94 -28.62
C SER A 174 -16.00 -11.81 -28.37
N THR A 175 -15.63 -10.76 -27.64
CA THR A 175 -16.45 -9.57 -27.48
C THR A 175 -15.88 -8.51 -28.40
N THR A 176 -16.67 -8.08 -29.39
CA THR A 176 -16.32 -7.09 -30.41
C THR A 176 -16.13 -5.67 -29.86
N ALA A 177 -16.26 -5.47 -28.54
CA ALA A 177 -16.10 -4.16 -27.91
C ALA A 177 -14.64 -3.93 -27.48
N PRO A 178 -14.05 -2.76 -27.81
CA PRO A 178 -12.69 -2.44 -27.41
C PRO A 178 -12.56 -2.40 -25.87
N PRO A 179 -11.43 -2.86 -25.30
CA PRO A 179 -11.27 -2.94 -23.85
C PRO A 179 -11.25 -1.54 -23.24
N LYS A 180 -12.24 -1.24 -22.39
CA LYS A 180 -12.40 0.06 -21.74
C LYS A 180 -11.32 0.25 -20.67
N ALA A 181 -10.60 1.37 -20.77
CA ALA A 181 -9.67 1.80 -19.73
C ALA A 181 -10.44 2.32 -18.52
N GLU A 182 -10.22 1.74 -17.34
CA GLU A 182 -10.88 2.16 -16.09
C GLU A 182 -9.85 2.26 -14.96
N SER A 183 -10.13 3.09 -13.96
CA SER A 183 -9.30 3.23 -12.76
C SER A 183 -9.95 2.56 -11.56
N LEU A 184 -9.21 2.42 -10.45
CA LEU A 184 -9.76 1.96 -9.17
C LEU A 184 -10.43 3.08 -8.37
N ALA A 185 -10.36 4.34 -8.82
CA ALA A 185 -10.88 5.51 -8.10
C ALA A 185 -12.32 5.32 -7.58
N LYS A 186 -13.26 5.01 -8.48
CA LYS A 186 -14.68 4.85 -8.13
C LYS A 186 -14.91 3.69 -7.14
N PRO A 187 -14.46 2.45 -7.40
CA PRO A 187 -14.70 1.34 -6.49
C PRO A 187 -13.90 1.45 -5.18
N PHE A 188 -12.77 2.18 -5.17
CA PHE A 188 -11.95 2.41 -3.97
C PHE A 188 -12.43 3.59 -3.12
N SER A 189 -13.31 4.47 -3.63
CA SER A 189 -13.79 5.68 -2.94
C SER A 189 -14.19 5.49 -1.47
N LYS A 190 -14.99 4.47 -1.16
CA LYS A 190 -15.41 4.15 0.23
C LYS A 190 -14.24 3.76 1.13
N HIS A 191 -13.18 3.18 0.56
CA HIS A 191 -12.01 2.72 1.28
C HIS A 191 -10.92 3.78 1.41
N ALA A 192 -10.87 4.73 0.47
CA ALA A 192 -9.98 5.89 0.53
C ALA A 192 -10.17 6.69 1.83
N ALA A 193 -11.41 6.82 2.32
CA ALA A 193 -11.72 7.48 3.58
C ALA A 193 -10.99 6.85 4.77
N TYR A 194 -10.86 5.51 4.81
CA TYR A 194 -10.13 4.83 5.89
C TYR A 194 -8.61 5.00 5.79
N VAL A 195 -8.07 5.13 4.58
CA VAL A 195 -6.64 5.43 4.37
C VAL A 195 -6.32 6.85 4.82
N LEU A 196 -7.16 7.82 4.44
CA LEU A 196 -7.05 9.21 4.89
C LEU A 196 -7.24 9.34 6.40
N LYS A 197 -8.19 8.60 6.99
CA LYS A 197 -8.35 8.52 8.44
C LYS A 197 -7.09 8.02 9.12
N ALA A 198 -6.44 6.98 8.60
CA ALA A 198 -5.17 6.49 9.16
C ALA A 198 -4.05 7.54 9.08
N TYR A 199 -4.02 8.36 8.02
CA TYR A 199 -3.10 9.50 7.93
C TYR A 199 -3.42 10.57 9.00
N VAL A 200 -4.67 10.95 9.18
CA VAL A 200 -5.10 11.92 10.21
C VAL A 200 -4.80 11.40 11.62
N GLU A 201 -5.14 10.15 11.91
CA GLU A 201 -4.75 9.47 13.17
C GLU A 201 -3.23 9.50 13.36
N SER A 202 -2.46 9.40 12.27
CA SER A 202 -1.00 9.44 12.34
C SER A 202 -0.45 10.83 12.69
N LEU A 203 -1.12 11.90 12.26
CA LEU A 203 -0.79 13.28 12.63
C LEU A 203 -1.13 13.59 14.09
N ASN A 204 -2.20 12.97 14.59
CA ASN A 204 -2.76 13.22 15.92
C ASN A 204 -2.23 12.27 16.99
N ASN A 205 -1.38 11.30 16.63
CA ASN A 205 -0.81 10.38 17.58
C ASN A 205 0.13 11.13 18.55
N PRO A 206 -0.12 11.13 19.87
CA PRO A 206 0.70 11.86 20.83
C PRO A 206 2.09 11.25 21.03
N LEU A 207 2.30 9.99 20.65
CA LEU A 207 3.56 9.27 20.83
C LEU A 207 4.41 9.22 19.57
N CYS A 208 3.79 9.42 18.41
CA CYS A 208 4.49 9.44 17.14
C CYS A 208 4.52 10.85 16.56
N VAL A 209 5.40 11.02 15.58
CA VAL A 209 5.45 12.19 14.72
C VAL A 209 5.58 11.72 13.28
N LEU A 210 4.85 12.38 12.39
CA LEU A 210 5.07 12.25 10.95
C LEU A 210 5.85 13.49 10.50
N SER A 211 7.09 13.30 10.08
CA SER A 211 8.00 14.42 9.78
C SER A 211 7.42 15.33 8.69
N ALA A 212 7.73 16.63 8.74
CA ALA A 212 7.23 17.59 7.75
C ALA A 212 7.65 17.22 6.31
N VAL A 213 8.85 16.66 6.14
CA VAL A 213 9.36 16.22 4.84
C VAL A 213 8.55 15.02 4.32
N VAL A 214 8.31 14.01 5.15
CA VAL A 214 7.48 12.85 4.79
C VAL A 214 6.05 13.28 4.43
N ARG A 215 5.46 14.20 5.20
CA ARG A 215 4.13 14.76 4.90
C ARG A 215 4.07 15.44 3.54
N LYS A 216 5.11 16.22 3.20
CA LYS A 216 5.22 16.89 1.90
C LYS A 216 5.31 15.88 0.75
N GLU A 217 6.11 14.83 0.90
CA GLU A 217 6.25 13.82 -0.16
C GLU A 217 5.02 12.92 -0.33
N LEU A 218 4.27 12.66 0.75
CA LEU A 218 2.99 11.92 0.68
C LEU A 218 1.84 12.74 0.07
N GLN A 219 1.98 14.06 0.05
CA GLN A 219 0.92 14.99 -0.32
C GLN A 219 0.26 14.71 -1.68
N PRO A 220 0.99 14.44 -2.78
CA PRO A 220 0.36 14.16 -4.08
C PRO A 220 -0.57 12.94 -4.05
N GLY A 221 -0.13 11.86 -3.39
CA GLY A 221 -0.90 10.64 -3.21
C GLY A 221 -2.12 10.81 -2.32
N LEU A 222 -2.00 11.58 -1.23
CA LEU A 222 -3.14 11.90 -0.37
C LEU A 222 -4.19 12.72 -1.13
N TYR A 223 -3.77 13.66 -1.99
CA TYR A 223 -4.72 14.42 -2.83
C TYR A 223 -5.38 13.57 -3.89
N ALA A 224 -4.67 12.59 -4.44
CA ALA A 224 -5.29 11.61 -5.33
C ALA A 224 -6.43 10.86 -4.63
N LEU A 225 -6.26 10.51 -3.34
CA LEU A 225 -7.31 9.87 -2.53
C LEU A 225 -8.47 10.80 -2.21
N CYS A 226 -8.20 12.06 -1.83
CA CYS A 226 -9.27 13.02 -1.52
C CYS A 226 -10.17 13.27 -2.73
N GLY A 227 -9.60 13.32 -3.95
CA GLY A 227 -10.36 13.39 -5.19
C GLY A 227 -11.24 12.17 -5.50
N MET A 228 -11.09 11.04 -4.77
CA MET A 228 -11.97 9.88 -4.87
C MET A 228 -13.17 9.94 -3.92
N LEU A 229 -13.13 10.80 -2.89
CA LEU A 229 -14.18 10.89 -1.89
C LEU A 229 -15.42 11.61 -2.45
N ASN A 230 -16.59 11.17 -1.99
CA ASN A 230 -17.81 11.96 -2.13
C ASN A 230 -17.89 12.99 -0.97
N ASP A 231 -18.74 14.00 -1.14
CA ASP A 231 -18.86 15.10 -0.18
C ASP A 231 -19.21 14.61 1.22
N TYR A 232 -20.16 13.66 1.33
CA TYR A 232 -20.53 13.06 2.62
C TYR A 232 -19.36 12.41 3.34
N SER A 233 -18.52 11.64 2.64
CA SER A 233 -17.36 10.97 3.25
C SER A 233 -16.28 11.97 3.65
N ARG A 234 -16.14 13.06 2.88
CA ARG A 234 -15.24 14.17 3.20
C ARG A 234 -15.72 14.87 4.47
N ASP A 235 -17.01 15.21 4.56
CA ASP A 235 -17.60 15.88 5.71
C ASP A 235 -17.50 15.04 6.98
N ALA A 236 -17.78 13.73 6.88
CA ALA A 236 -17.62 12.80 7.99
C ALA A 236 -16.16 12.70 8.45
N LEU A 237 -15.20 12.73 7.51
CA LEU A 237 -13.78 12.73 7.84
C LEU A 237 -13.38 14.03 8.54
N MET A 238 -13.83 15.19 8.03
CA MET A 238 -13.57 16.51 8.63
C MET A 238 -14.14 16.61 10.04
N ALA A 239 -15.39 16.16 10.26
CA ALA A 239 -16.00 16.15 11.59
C ALA A 239 -15.27 15.27 12.61
N SER A 240 -14.49 14.29 12.14
CA SER A 240 -13.67 13.41 12.99
C SER A 240 -12.21 13.84 13.13
N ALA A 241 -11.77 14.80 12.32
CA ALA A 241 -10.41 15.32 12.34
C ALA A 241 -10.31 16.40 13.43
N THR A 242 -9.21 16.40 14.17
CA THR A 242 -8.84 17.54 15.03
C THR A 242 -8.11 18.61 14.19
N ASP A 243 -7.84 19.79 14.76
CA ASP A 243 -7.23 20.96 14.10
C ASP A 243 -6.04 20.66 13.17
N ALA A 244 -5.19 19.68 13.50
CA ALA A 244 -4.04 19.31 12.67
C ALA A 244 -4.43 18.49 11.43
N GLY A 245 -5.48 17.68 11.52
CA GLY A 245 -6.05 16.92 10.41
C GLY A 245 -6.88 17.80 9.48
N GLU A 246 -7.61 18.79 10.04
CA GLU A 246 -8.39 19.74 9.25
C GLU A 246 -7.52 20.51 8.26
N LYS A 247 -6.40 21.10 8.71
CA LYS A 247 -5.46 21.84 7.85
C LYS A 247 -4.87 20.99 6.72
N ALA A 248 -4.68 19.70 6.96
CA ALA A 248 -4.13 18.79 5.95
C ALA A 248 -5.15 18.49 4.83
N LEU A 249 -6.45 18.49 5.16
CA LEU A 249 -7.54 18.26 4.22
C LEU A 249 -8.04 19.56 3.57
N GLU A 250 -7.91 20.69 4.25
CA GLU A 250 -8.41 22.01 3.82
C GLU A 250 -7.71 22.57 2.57
N TYR A 251 -6.51 22.09 2.24
CA TYR A 251 -5.79 22.49 1.02
C TYR A 251 -6.57 22.15 -0.28
N GLU A 252 -7.53 21.20 -0.27
CA GLU A 252 -8.41 20.94 -1.42
C GLU A 252 -9.21 22.17 -1.83
N LYS A 253 -9.66 22.99 -0.87
CA LYS A 253 -10.44 24.20 -1.16
C LYS A 253 -9.61 25.24 -1.93
N GLN A 254 -8.31 25.31 -1.69
CA GLN A 254 -7.42 26.29 -2.32
C GLN A 254 -7.15 25.98 -3.80
N ARG A 255 -7.26 24.72 -4.23
CA ARG A 255 -7.05 24.35 -5.64
C ARG A 255 -8.18 24.84 -6.56
N TYR A 256 -9.38 25.05 -6.00
CA TYR A 256 -10.56 25.54 -6.72
C TYR A 256 -10.60 27.06 -6.90
N VAL A 257 -9.71 27.82 -6.27
CA VAL A 257 -9.73 29.30 -6.34
C VAL A 257 -8.79 29.85 -7.42
N GLY A 258 -7.95 29.01 -8.04
CA GLY A 258 -6.81 29.45 -8.87
C GLY A 258 -6.89 29.21 -10.38
N LYS A 259 -8.05 28.93 -10.96
CA LYS A 259 -8.22 28.82 -12.43
C LYS A 259 -9.58 29.37 -12.87
N GLY A 260 -9.67 30.70 -12.92
CA GLY A 260 -10.57 31.42 -13.81
C GLY A 260 -9.84 31.78 -15.09
#